data_AF-A0A147BWY5-F1
#
_entry.id   AF-A0A147BWY5-F1
#
_cell.length_a   1.000
_cell.length_b   1.000
_cell.length_c   1.000
_cell.angle_alpha   90.00
_cell.angle_beta   90.00
_cell.angle_gamma   90.00
#
_symmetry.space_group_name_H-M   'P 1'
#
loop_
_entity.id
_entity.type
_entity.pdbx_description
1 polymer ?
#
loop_
_entity_poly.entity_id
_entity_poly.type
_entity_poly.pdbx_seq_one_letter_code
_entity_poly.pdbx_strand_id
1 'polypeptide(L)'
;GGLLSGTEFHNDCMELLEECGEKKCHLEGSDGLFDYDPKSFRLECLGQARPKVPDGVCAGDLINCTSSTRESLRNWEYKLQTQVNKVLEKWCTS
;
A
#
# COMPACT_ATOMS: atom_id res chain seq x y z
N GLY A 1 -29.47 -6.36 -23.10
CA GLY A 1 -28.06 -6.28 -23.57
C GLY A 1 -27.21 -6.73 -22.42
N GLY A 2 -26.40 -7.77 -22.64
CA GLY A 2 -25.63 -8.44 -21.58
C GLY A 2 -24.57 -7.53 -20.98
N LEU A 3 -24.43 -7.60 -19.65
CA LEU A 3 -23.32 -7.02 -18.92
C LEU A 3 -22.09 -7.91 -19.19
N LEU A 4 -21.19 -7.46 -20.04
CA LEU A 4 -19.86 -8.04 -20.17
C LEU A 4 -18.88 -7.02 -19.60
N SER A 5 -18.40 -7.27 -18.39
CA SER A 5 -16.99 -7.08 -18.08
C SER A 5 -16.68 -7.95 -16.87
N GLY A 6 -15.88 -8.99 -17.09
CA GLY A 6 -15.49 -9.93 -16.05
C GLY A 6 -14.83 -9.20 -14.90
N THR A 7 -15.20 -9.59 -13.68
CA THR A 7 -14.34 -9.42 -12.51
C THR A 7 -13.07 -10.22 -12.77
N GLU A 8 -12.06 -9.54 -13.30
CA GLU A 8 -10.69 -10.03 -13.25
C GLU A 8 -10.29 -9.94 -11.77
N PHE A 9 -10.27 -11.08 -11.07
CA PHE A 9 -9.78 -11.21 -9.69
C PHE A 9 -8.26 -11.04 -9.67
N HIS A 10 -7.73 -9.86 -10.00
CA HIS A 10 -6.30 -9.59 -9.93
C HIS A 10 -5.90 -9.29 -8.47
N ASN A 11 -5.83 -10.37 -7.69
CA ASN A 11 -5.10 -10.49 -6.41
C ASN A 11 -5.18 -9.29 -5.46
N ASP A 12 -6.21 -9.26 -4.59
CA ASP A 12 -6.44 -8.22 -3.56
C ASP A 12 -5.19 -7.67 -2.87
N CYS A 13 -4.16 -8.51 -2.65
CA CYS A 13 -2.96 -8.11 -1.95
C CYS A 13 -2.06 -7.16 -2.75
N MET A 14 -2.03 -7.24 -4.08
CA MET A 14 -1.24 -6.32 -4.90
C MET A 14 -1.90 -4.93 -4.95
N GLU A 15 -3.21 -4.87 -5.15
CA GLU A 15 -3.97 -3.61 -5.08
C GLU A 15 -3.86 -2.97 -3.68
N LEU A 16 -4.02 -3.76 -2.60
CA LEU A 16 -3.82 -3.26 -1.24
C LEU A 16 -2.39 -2.78 -0.98
N LEU A 17 -1.38 -3.45 -1.57
CA LEU A 17 0.02 -3.03 -1.47
C LEU A 17 0.25 -1.71 -2.19
N GLU A 18 -0.30 -1.53 -3.40
CA GLU A 18 -0.22 -0.29 -4.17
C GLU A 18 -0.87 0.86 -3.39
N GLU A 19 -2.08 0.67 -2.85
CA GLU A 19 -2.74 1.69 -2.03
C GLU A 19 -1.95 2.04 -0.76
N CYS A 20 -1.35 1.05 -0.09
CA CYS A 20 -0.46 1.30 1.04
C CYS A 20 0.80 2.04 0.58
N GLY A 21 1.34 1.67 -0.58
CA GLY A 21 2.52 2.27 -1.18
C GLY A 21 2.33 3.75 -1.47
N GLU A 22 1.22 4.10 -2.12
CA GLU A 22 0.84 5.48 -2.41
C GLU A 22 0.76 6.33 -1.14
N LYS A 23 -0.04 5.89 -0.16
CA LYS A 23 -0.19 6.58 1.12
C LYS A 23 1.17 6.75 1.82
N LYS A 24 2.00 5.70 1.83
CA LYS A 24 3.32 5.76 2.48
C LYS A 24 4.28 6.71 1.76
N CYS A 25 4.34 6.67 0.43
CA CYS A 25 5.21 7.54 -0.34
C CYS A 25 4.84 9.02 -0.18
N HIS A 26 3.55 9.35 -0.18
CA HIS A 26 3.10 10.71 0.15
C HIS A 26 3.47 11.13 1.57
N LEU A 27 3.36 10.24 2.55
CA LEU A 27 3.81 10.50 3.93
C LEU A 27 5.33 10.70 4.05
N GLU A 28 6.13 10.15 3.13
CA GLU A 28 7.57 10.42 3.00
C GLU A 28 7.88 11.73 2.25
N GLY A 29 6.84 12.46 1.78
CA GLY A 29 6.99 13.69 1.01
C GLY A 29 7.25 13.47 -0.49
N SER A 30 6.96 12.27 -1.00
CA SER A 30 7.08 11.92 -2.42
C SER A 30 5.75 12.10 -3.16
N ASP A 31 5.80 12.21 -4.49
CA ASP A 31 4.60 12.38 -5.34
C ASP A 31 3.83 11.09 -5.63
N GLY A 32 4.10 10.01 -4.90
CA GLY A 32 3.40 8.73 -5.03
C GLY A 32 4.32 7.52 -5.14
N LEU A 33 3.71 6.36 -5.37
CA LEU A 33 4.40 5.11 -5.62
C LEU A 33 4.91 5.05 -7.06
N PHE A 34 6.13 4.52 -7.24
CA PHE A 34 6.68 4.16 -8.54
C PHE A 34 6.67 2.65 -8.74
N ASP A 35 7.15 1.90 -7.76
CA ASP A 35 7.22 0.43 -7.80
C ASP A 35 7.39 -0.16 -6.38
N TYR A 36 7.41 -1.48 -6.26
CA TYR A 36 7.81 -2.22 -5.07
C TYR A 36 8.91 -3.22 -5.42
N ASP A 37 10.05 -3.15 -4.72
CA ASP A 37 11.14 -4.12 -4.86
C ASP A 37 10.93 -5.29 -3.89
N PRO A 38 10.50 -6.47 -4.38
CA PRO A 38 10.27 -7.64 -3.54
C PRO A 38 11.56 -8.26 -3.00
N LYS A 39 12.74 -7.93 -3.55
CA LYS A 39 14.02 -8.48 -3.06
C LYS A 39 14.51 -7.74 -1.81
N SER A 40 14.32 -6.43 -1.77
CA SER A 40 14.72 -5.61 -0.63
C SER A 40 13.57 -5.27 0.32
N PHE A 41 12.34 -5.64 -0.04
CA PHE A 41 11.11 -5.35 0.72
C PHE A 41 10.92 -3.85 0.96
N ARG A 42 11.17 -3.07 -0.09
CA ARG A 42 11.07 -1.61 -0.08
C ARG A 42 10.14 -1.13 -1.16
N LEU A 43 9.40 -0.08 -0.84
CA LEU A 43 8.73 0.71 -1.86
C LEU A 43 9.75 1.53 -2.62
N GLU A 44 9.51 1.71 -3.90
CA GLU A 44 10.12 2.72 -4.72
C GLU A 44 9.13 3.86 -4.88
N CYS A 45 9.38 4.98 -4.20
CA CYS A 45 8.56 6.18 -4.40
C CYS A 45 9.09 6.99 -5.59
N LEU A 46 8.22 7.84 -6.17
CA LEU A 46 8.60 8.83 -7.17
C LEU A 46 9.59 9.85 -6.60
N GLY A 47 10.88 9.56 -6.73
CA GLY A 47 11.97 10.33 -6.12
C GLY A 47 12.99 9.40 -5.46
N GLN A 48 13.66 9.88 -4.41
CA GLN A 48 14.74 9.15 -3.72
C GLN A 48 14.24 8.30 -2.54
N ALA A 49 13.01 8.49 -2.07
CA ALA A 49 12.49 7.77 -0.91
C ALA A 49 12.34 6.28 -1.22
N ARG A 50 12.90 5.43 -0.35
CA ARG A 50 12.85 3.97 -0.44
C ARG A 50 12.44 3.32 0.90
N PRO A 51 11.23 3.63 1.42
CA PRO A 51 10.80 3.15 2.72
C PRO A 51 10.61 1.62 2.72
N LYS A 52 10.90 0.98 3.86
CA LYS A 52 10.63 -0.45 4.06
C LYS A 52 9.13 -0.70 4.26
N VAL A 53 8.65 -1.82 3.76
CA VAL A 53 7.33 -2.35 4.12
C VAL A 53 7.38 -3.03 5.49
N PRO A 54 6.24 -3.24 6.18
CA PRO A 54 6.21 -3.97 7.45
C PRO A 54 6.65 -5.42 7.31
N ASP A 55 7.22 -5.99 8.37
CA ASP A 55 7.73 -7.37 8.37
C ASP A 55 6.68 -8.42 7.94
N GLY A 56 5.40 -8.22 8.32
CA GLY A 56 4.31 -9.11 7.92
C GLY A 56 3.95 -9.05 6.42
N VAL A 57 4.21 -7.93 5.76
CA VAL A 57 4.06 -7.78 4.30
C VAL A 57 5.28 -8.33 3.58
N CYS A 58 6.48 -8.06 4.12
CA CYS A 58 7.76 -8.59 3.66
C CYS A 58 7.80 -10.13 3.66
N ALA A 59 7.35 -10.76 4.74
CA ALA A 59 7.26 -12.23 4.83
C ALA A 59 6.04 -12.82 4.11
N GLY A 60 5.15 -11.99 3.59
CA GLY A 60 3.87 -12.39 3.01
C GLY A 60 3.99 -12.90 1.58
N ASP A 61 3.02 -13.72 1.17
CA ASP A 61 2.87 -14.17 -0.21
C ASP A 61 1.83 -13.28 -0.90
N LEU A 62 2.33 -12.28 -1.63
CA LEU A 62 1.51 -11.31 -2.36
C LEU A 62 0.82 -11.92 -3.58
N ILE A 63 1.40 -12.98 -4.18
CA ILE A 63 0.89 -13.63 -5.39
C ILE A 63 -0.31 -14.50 -5.02
N ASN A 64 -0.15 -15.38 -4.02
CA ASN A 64 -1.24 -16.25 -3.58
C ASN A 64 -2.18 -15.55 -2.58
N CYS A 65 -1.83 -14.34 -2.14
CA CYS A 65 -2.61 -13.51 -1.22
C CYS A 65 -3.22 -14.30 -0.06
N THR A 66 -2.36 -14.93 0.75
CA THR A 66 -2.81 -15.69 1.91
C THR A 66 -3.58 -14.79 2.88
N SER A 67 -4.46 -15.38 3.70
CA SER A 67 -5.23 -14.62 4.71
C SER A 67 -4.33 -13.81 5.64
N SER A 68 -3.16 -14.35 6.03
CA SER A 68 -2.19 -13.62 6.86
C SER A 68 -1.53 -12.44 6.13
N THR A 69 -1.27 -12.58 4.83
CA THR A 69 -0.71 -11.50 4.00
C THR A 69 -1.72 -10.38 3.82
N ARG A 70 -2.96 -10.75 3.47
CA ARG A 70 -4.08 -9.81 3.34
C ARG A 70 -4.31 -9.04 4.65
N GLU A 71 -4.29 -9.74 5.78
CA GLU A 71 -4.44 -9.12 7.11
C GLU A 71 -3.26 -8.21 7.46
N SER A 72 -2.03 -8.59 7.12
CA SER A 72 -0.85 -7.74 7.33
C SER A 72 -0.93 -6.45 6.53
N LEU A 73 -1.41 -6.51 5.28
CA LEU A 73 -1.65 -5.35 4.42
C LEU A 73 -2.75 -4.45 4.97
N ARG A 74 -3.91 -5.00 5.36
CA ARG A 74 -5.02 -4.22 5.96
C ARG A 74 -4.59 -3.51 7.25
N ASN A 75 -3.82 -4.19 8.10
CA ASN A 75 -3.27 -3.58 9.31
C ASN A 75 -2.29 -2.45 9.01
N TRP A 76 -1.50 -2.57 7.93
CA TRP A 76 -0.62 -1.50 7.49
C TRP A 76 -1.40 -0.33 6.93
N GLU A 77 -2.39 -0.59 6.08
CA GLU A 77 -3.29 0.42 5.52
C GLU A 77 -3.94 1.25 6.62
N TYR A 78 -4.52 0.61 7.64
CA TYR A 78 -5.13 1.27 8.78
C TYR A 78 -4.14 2.21 9.51
N LYS A 79 -2.89 1.77 9.69
CA LYS A 79 -1.83 2.59 10.32
C LYS A 79 -1.45 3.79 9.46
N LEU A 80 -1.40 3.63 8.13
CA LEU A 80 -1.11 4.73 7.21
C LEU A 80 -2.27 5.73 7.18
N GLN A 81 -3.50 5.26 7.08
CA GLN A 81 -4.68 6.12 7.13
C GLN A 81 -4.76 6.91 8.44
N THR A 82 -4.42 6.28 9.57
CA THR A 82 -4.33 6.97 10.86
C THR A 82 -3.26 8.08 10.84
N GLN A 83 -2.13 7.88 10.17
CA GLN A 83 -1.09 8.91 10.03
C GLN A 83 -1.55 10.05 9.13
N VAL A 84 -2.19 9.74 7.99
CA VAL A 84 -2.80 10.74 7.11
C VAL A 84 -3.82 11.58 7.89
N ASN A 85 -4.73 10.95 8.63
CA ASN A 85 -5.73 11.66 9.44
C ASN A 85 -5.07 12.60 10.45
N LYS A 86 -4.01 12.17 11.14
CA LYS A 86 -3.26 13.05 12.08
C LYS A 86 -2.62 14.25 11.39
N VAL A 87 -2.14 14.09 10.16
CA VAL A 87 -1.61 15.20 9.36
C VAL A 87 -2.75 16.16 9.01
N LEU A 88 -3.87 15.64 8.50
CA LEU A 88 -5.04 16.45 8.14
C LEU A 88 -5.61 17.20 9.36
N GLU A 89 -5.77 16.53 10.50
CA GLU A 89 -6.24 17.14 11.75
C GLU A 89 -5.34 18.29 12.22
N LYS A 90 -4.02 18.16 12.02
CA LYS A 90 -3.05 19.16 12.47
C LYS A 90 -2.95 20.36 11.53
N TRP A 91 -3.07 20.14 10.22
CA TRP A 91 -2.72 21.14 9.20
C TRP A 91 -3.90 21.65 8.37
N CYS A 92 -5.01 20.91 8.34
CA CYS A 92 -6.21 21.24 7.56
C CYS A 92 -7.39 21.59 8.48
N THR A 93 -7.15 22.33 9.55
CA THR A 93 -8.23 22.85 10.41
C THR A 93 -9.15 23.76 9.61
N SER A 94 -10.42 23.36 9.46
CA SER A 94 -11.50 24.16 8.89
C SER A 94 -11.69 25.50 9.60
#